data_AF-A0A2H5W7A3-F1
#
_entry.id   AF-A0A2H5W7A3-F1
#
_cell.length_a   1.000
_cell.length_b   1.000
_cell.length_c   1.000
_cell.angle_alpha   90.00
_cell.angle_beta   90.00
_cell.angle_gamma   90.00
#
_symmetry.space_group_name_H-M   'P 1'
#
loop_
_entity.id
_entity.type
_entity.pdbx_description
1 polymer ?
#
loop_
_entity_poly.entity_id
_entity_poly.type
_entity_poly.pdbx_seq_one_letter_code
_entity_poly.pdbx_strand_id
1 'polypeptide(L)'
;MSGHRRKYLWGLGVVLSLWIWLGAGWAAEVALQPPPGSPEWLRRQNELAIRAARQAYWPEAVYRWAKILRFKPDWAAIWNNLAVAMEAMGQWDKAMAYYRKAMELEPDNPAYRANYIRFREIQQKYRKGPPAGSSENPHAGSPSSS
;
A
#
# COMPACT_ATOMS: atom_id res chain seq x y z
N MET A 1 49.76 -42.04 -35.73
CA MET A 1 48.67 -41.04 -35.78
C MET A 1 47.60 -41.43 -34.75
N SER A 2 47.67 -40.90 -33.54
CA SER A 2 46.71 -41.19 -32.45
C SER A 2 45.79 -39.97 -32.22
N GLY A 3 44.55 -40.11 -32.69
CA GLY A 3 43.50 -39.10 -32.61
C GLY A 3 42.99 -38.90 -31.18
N HIS A 4 43.16 -37.66 -30.72
CA HIS A 4 42.76 -37.13 -29.42
C HIS A 4 41.24 -36.90 -29.29
N ARG A 5 40.78 -36.93 -28.02
CA ARG A 5 39.61 -36.24 -27.41
C ARG A 5 38.21 -36.89 -27.55
N ARG A 6 37.88 -37.77 -26.61
CA ARG A 6 36.52 -37.83 -26.03
C ARG A 6 36.49 -36.97 -24.77
N LYS A 7 36.07 -35.71 -24.89
CA LYS A 7 35.63 -34.87 -23.77
C LYS A 7 34.39 -34.12 -24.26
N TYR A 8 33.44 -33.87 -23.37
CA TYR A 8 32.27 -32.98 -23.54
C TYR A 8 30.97 -33.54 -24.14
N LEU A 9 30.51 -34.74 -23.72
CA LEU A 9 29.10 -35.13 -23.94
C LEU A 9 28.26 -35.32 -22.68
N TRP A 10 28.81 -35.13 -21.47
CA TRP A 10 28.03 -35.18 -20.22
C TRP A 10 27.59 -33.81 -19.68
N GLY A 11 27.94 -32.70 -20.35
CA GLY A 11 27.69 -31.34 -19.84
C GLY A 11 26.44 -30.64 -20.39
N LEU A 12 25.86 -31.10 -21.51
CA LEU A 12 24.76 -30.37 -22.18
C LEU A 12 23.37 -30.71 -21.63
N GLY A 13 23.19 -31.87 -20.99
CA GLY A 13 21.90 -32.30 -20.42
C GLY A 13 21.55 -31.64 -19.08
N VAL A 14 22.54 -31.23 -18.28
CA VAL A 14 22.33 -30.63 -16.94
C VAL A 14 21.99 -29.14 -17.04
N VAL A 15 22.45 -28.45 -18.09
CA VAL A 15 22.17 -27.03 -18.26
C VAL A 15 20.75 -26.80 -18.77
N LEU A 16 20.23 -27.64 -19.68
CA LEU A 16 18.88 -27.47 -20.23
C LEU A 16 17.76 -27.74 -19.20
N SER A 17 17.99 -28.68 -18.27
CA SER A 17 17.04 -28.99 -17.19
C SER A 17 17.00 -27.91 -16.10
N LEU A 18 18.11 -27.20 -15.87
CA LEU A 18 18.16 -26.03 -14.97
C LEU A 18 17.39 -24.82 -15.54
N TRP A 19 17.35 -24.61 -16.85
CA TRP A 19 16.56 -23.54 -17.48
C TRP A 19 15.05 -23.79 -17.41
N ILE A 20 14.62 -25.05 -17.55
CA ILE A 20 13.20 -25.43 -17.42
C ILE A 20 12.74 -25.31 -15.96
N TRP A 21 13.58 -25.68 -14.98
CA TRP A 21 13.26 -25.52 -13.56
C TRP A 21 13.30 -24.07 -13.09
N LEU A 22 14.27 -23.26 -13.52
CA LEU A 22 14.36 -21.84 -13.16
C LEU A 22 13.28 -20.98 -13.82
N GLY A 23 12.85 -21.31 -15.05
CA GLY A 23 11.77 -20.60 -15.75
C GLY A 23 10.37 -20.94 -15.26
N ALA A 24 10.10 -22.22 -14.95
CA ALA A 24 8.80 -22.66 -14.47
C ALA A 24 8.50 -22.23 -13.02
N GLY A 25 9.52 -22.18 -12.16
CA GLY A 25 9.37 -21.73 -10.77
C GLY A 25 9.00 -20.24 -10.66
N TRP A 26 9.64 -19.39 -11.45
CA TRP A 26 9.36 -17.94 -11.46
C TRP A 26 7.96 -17.62 -12.02
N ALA A 27 7.54 -18.35 -13.06
CA ALA A 27 6.21 -18.19 -13.64
C ALA A 27 5.08 -18.69 -12.71
N ALA A 28 5.30 -19.83 -12.04
CA ALA A 28 4.32 -20.40 -11.12
C ALA A 28 4.08 -19.52 -9.88
N GLU A 29 5.14 -18.87 -9.35
CA GLU A 29 5.01 -17.97 -8.19
C GLU A 29 4.29 -16.66 -8.51
N VAL A 30 4.46 -16.13 -9.73
CA VAL A 30 3.66 -15.00 -10.25
C VAL A 30 2.21 -15.42 -10.51
N ALA A 31 1.97 -16.68 -10.93
CA ALA A 31 0.64 -17.22 -11.19
C ALA A 31 -0.16 -17.55 -9.92
N LEU A 32 0.47 -17.58 -8.73
CA LEU A 32 -0.19 -17.84 -7.44
C LEU A 32 -0.86 -16.59 -6.82
N GLN A 33 -0.67 -15.40 -7.39
CA GLN A 33 -1.39 -14.22 -6.93
C GLN A 33 -2.67 -13.99 -7.74
N PRO A 34 -3.74 -13.51 -7.09
CA PRO A 34 -4.94 -13.13 -7.82
C PRO A 34 -4.58 -12.05 -8.85
N PRO A 35 -5.20 -12.05 -10.05
CA PRO A 35 -4.90 -11.06 -11.08
C PRO A 35 -5.08 -9.63 -10.57
N PRO A 36 -4.18 -8.68 -10.87
CA PRO A 36 -4.34 -7.28 -10.49
C PRO A 36 -5.70 -6.72 -10.92
N GLY A 37 -6.37 -6.02 -10.02
CA GLY A 37 -7.71 -5.47 -10.26
C GLY A 37 -8.88 -6.44 -10.05
N SER A 38 -8.62 -7.75 -9.92
CA SER A 38 -9.68 -8.71 -9.56
C SER A 38 -10.25 -8.42 -8.16
N PRO A 39 -11.50 -8.81 -7.87
CA PRO A 39 -12.10 -8.59 -6.55
C PRO A 39 -11.27 -9.16 -5.39
N GLU A 40 -10.67 -10.34 -5.57
CA GLU A 40 -9.80 -10.96 -4.57
C GLU A 40 -8.50 -10.17 -4.39
N TRP A 41 -7.87 -9.74 -5.48
CA TRP A 41 -6.67 -8.93 -5.41
C TRP A 41 -6.92 -7.61 -4.70
N LEU A 42 -8.02 -6.93 -5.01
CA LEU A 42 -8.39 -5.67 -4.39
C LEU A 42 -8.65 -5.85 -2.88
N ARG A 43 -9.36 -6.91 -2.49
CA ARG A 43 -9.57 -7.29 -1.09
C ARG A 43 -8.23 -7.50 -0.38
N ARG A 44 -7.34 -8.30 -0.96
CA ARG A 44 -6.00 -8.60 -0.39
C ARG A 44 -5.14 -7.34 -0.25
N GLN A 45 -5.13 -6.44 -1.23
CA GLN A 45 -4.43 -5.16 -1.10
C GLN A 45 -5.02 -4.31 0.03
N ASN A 46 -6.35 -4.25 0.16
CA ASN A 46 -7.01 -3.46 1.20
C ASN A 46 -6.70 -3.99 2.61
N GLU A 47 -6.75 -5.31 2.79
CA GLU A 47 -6.40 -5.95 4.07
C GLU A 47 -4.95 -5.68 4.46
N LEU A 48 -4.02 -5.78 3.52
CA LEU A 48 -2.62 -5.45 3.76
C LEU A 48 -2.43 -3.97 4.10
N ALA A 49 -3.18 -3.07 3.45
CA ALA A 49 -3.15 -1.65 3.75
C ALA A 49 -3.68 -1.35 5.16
N ILE A 50 -4.79 -1.96 5.56
CA ILE A 50 -5.38 -1.84 6.90
C ILE A 50 -4.40 -2.38 7.95
N ARG A 51 -3.75 -3.52 7.71
CA ARG A 51 -2.72 -4.06 8.62
C ARG A 51 -1.55 -3.09 8.79
N ALA A 52 -1.03 -2.54 7.70
CA ALA A 52 0.03 -1.54 7.74
C ALA A 52 -0.40 -0.28 8.51
N ALA A 53 -1.61 0.23 8.25
CA ALA A 53 -2.18 1.39 8.95
C ALA A 53 -2.36 1.15 10.46
N ARG A 54 -2.81 -0.04 10.86
CA ARG A 54 -2.92 -0.43 12.29
C ARG A 54 -1.58 -0.43 13.01
N GLN A 55 -0.50 -0.64 12.28
CA GLN A 55 0.88 -0.59 12.78
C GLN A 55 1.53 0.78 12.55
N ALA A 56 0.77 1.80 12.12
CA ALA A 56 1.27 3.13 11.75
C ALA A 56 2.33 3.15 10.63
N TYR A 57 2.44 2.09 9.83
CA TYR A 57 3.27 2.06 8.61
C TYR A 57 2.51 2.76 7.46
N TRP A 58 2.33 4.08 7.60
CA TRP A 58 1.54 4.90 6.68
C TRP A 58 2.00 4.88 5.21
N PRO A 59 3.31 4.90 4.88
CA PRO A 59 3.75 4.84 3.48
C PRO A 59 3.29 3.57 2.76
N GLU A 60 3.33 2.43 3.45
CA GLU A 60 2.91 1.14 2.89
C GLU A 60 1.39 1.07 2.72
N ALA A 61 0.63 1.58 3.70
CA ALA A 61 -0.82 1.68 3.59
C ALA A 61 -1.23 2.54 2.37
N VAL A 62 -0.58 3.69 2.21
CA VAL A 62 -0.80 4.61 1.08
C VAL A 62 -0.47 3.96 -0.25
N TYR A 63 0.67 3.28 -0.35
CA TYR A 63 1.06 2.56 -1.57
C TYR A 63 0.00 1.53 -1.99
N ARG A 64 -0.49 0.74 -1.04
CA ARG A 64 -1.50 -0.30 -1.29
C ARG A 64 -2.87 0.27 -1.64
N TRP A 65 -3.33 1.31 -0.96
CA TRP A 65 -4.58 1.99 -1.29
C TRP A 65 -4.51 2.71 -2.64
N ALA A 66 -3.38 3.35 -2.97
CA ALA A 66 -3.18 3.93 -4.30
C ALA A 66 -3.25 2.89 -5.42
N LYS A 67 -2.72 1.68 -5.19
CA LYS A 67 -2.85 0.55 -6.12
C LYS A 67 -4.30 0.13 -6.35
N ILE A 68 -5.16 0.17 -5.33
CA ILE A 68 -6.59 -0.13 -5.47
C ILE A 68 -7.27 0.93 -6.35
N LEU A 69 -6.98 2.20 -6.11
CA LEU A 69 -7.58 3.32 -6.85
C LEU A 69 -7.21 3.35 -8.34
N ARG A 70 -6.10 2.71 -8.75
CA ARG A 70 -5.79 2.51 -10.18
C ARG A 70 -6.83 1.66 -10.91
N PHE A 71 -7.56 0.80 -10.19
CA PHE A 71 -8.58 -0.08 -10.75
C PHE A 71 -10.00 0.35 -10.37
N LYS A 72 -10.17 0.93 -9.17
CA LYS A 72 -11.46 1.42 -8.66
C LYS A 72 -11.32 2.85 -8.14
N PRO A 73 -11.26 3.86 -9.03
CA PRO A 73 -11.06 5.25 -8.65
C PRO A 73 -12.26 5.86 -7.91
N ASP A 74 -13.42 5.21 -7.95
CA ASP A 74 -14.69 5.60 -7.34
C ASP A 74 -14.92 4.97 -5.95
N TRP A 75 -13.95 4.22 -5.42
CA TRP A 75 -14.09 3.59 -4.11
C TRP A 75 -13.87 4.61 -2.97
N ALA A 76 -14.94 5.30 -2.57
CA ALA A 76 -14.92 6.39 -1.60
C ALA A 76 -14.22 6.06 -0.27
N ALA A 77 -14.44 4.86 0.26
CA ALA A 77 -13.81 4.40 1.50
C ALA A 77 -12.26 4.43 1.43
N ILE A 78 -11.68 4.14 0.27
CA ILE A 78 -10.22 4.15 0.07
C ILE A 78 -9.68 5.58 0.07
N TRP A 79 -10.40 6.53 -0.52
CA TRP A 79 -10.06 7.95 -0.45
C TRP A 79 -10.09 8.48 0.98
N ASN A 80 -11.11 8.13 1.76
CA ASN A 80 -11.17 8.49 3.18
C ASN A 80 -9.98 7.92 3.96
N ASN A 81 -9.63 6.65 3.71
CA ASN A 81 -8.48 6.01 4.38
C ASN A 81 -7.14 6.65 3.99
N LEU A 82 -6.96 7.02 2.71
CA LEU A 82 -5.79 7.79 2.28
C LEU A 82 -5.74 9.17 2.94
N ALA A 83 -6.88 9.81 3.15
CA ALA A 83 -6.94 11.10 3.84
C ALA A 83 -6.45 10.99 5.29
N VAL A 84 -6.89 9.95 6.02
CA VAL A 84 -6.41 9.64 7.39
C VAL A 84 -4.90 9.38 7.40
N ALA A 85 -4.38 8.61 6.44
CA ALA A 85 -2.94 8.37 6.36
C ALA A 85 -2.14 9.64 6.05
N MET A 86 -2.64 10.52 5.18
CA MET A 86 -2.00 11.80 4.88
C MET A 86 -2.03 12.74 6.09
N GLU A 87 -3.13 12.76 6.85
CA GLU A 87 -3.24 13.47 8.13
C GLU A 87 -2.17 12.96 9.11
N ALA A 88 -2.04 11.64 9.26
CA ALA A 88 -1.05 11.03 10.15
C ALA A 88 0.41 11.29 9.72
N MET A 89 0.66 11.56 8.44
CA MET A 89 1.97 11.97 7.94
C MET A 89 2.17 13.49 7.92
N GLY A 90 1.21 14.28 8.43
CA GLY A 90 1.27 15.75 8.42
C GLY A 90 1.10 16.39 7.04
N GLN A 91 0.67 15.63 6.03
CA GLN A 91 0.44 16.12 4.67
C GLN A 91 -0.99 16.70 4.56
N TRP A 92 -1.23 17.81 5.25
CA TRP A 92 -2.55 18.42 5.41
C TRP A 92 -3.27 18.72 4.09
N ASP A 93 -2.57 19.23 3.08
CA ASP A 93 -3.19 19.58 1.79
C ASP A 93 -3.69 18.34 1.04
N LYS A 94 -2.93 17.24 1.08
CA LYS A 94 -3.35 15.97 0.48
C LYS A 94 -4.51 15.34 1.25
N ALA A 95 -4.46 15.38 2.58
CA ALA A 95 -5.54 14.90 3.43
C ALA A 95 -6.87 15.62 3.10
N MET A 96 -6.81 16.95 2.98
CA MET A 96 -7.96 17.79 2.58
C MET A 96 -8.56 17.34 1.24
N ALA A 97 -7.71 17.18 0.22
CA ALA A 97 -8.14 16.78 -1.11
C ALA A 97 -8.82 15.40 -1.10
N TYR A 98 -8.25 14.44 -0.36
CA TYR A 98 -8.78 13.08 -0.31
C TYR A 98 -10.05 12.95 0.52
N TYR A 99 -10.20 13.69 1.62
CA TYR A 99 -11.47 13.73 2.35
C TYR A 99 -12.59 14.32 1.49
N ARG A 100 -12.30 15.41 0.75
CA ARG A 100 -13.26 15.98 -0.19
C ARG A 100 -13.64 14.97 -1.26
N LYS A 101 -12.66 14.25 -1.82
CA LYS A 101 -12.93 13.23 -2.83
C LYS A 101 -13.85 12.11 -2.33
N ALA A 102 -13.65 11.64 -1.09
CA ALA A 102 -14.53 10.65 -0.49
C ALA A 102 -15.98 11.17 -0.34
N MET A 103 -16.16 12.42 0.10
CA MET A 103 -17.47 13.06 0.23
C MET A 103 -18.11 13.42 -1.13
N GLU A 104 -17.33 13.67 -2.17
CA GLU A 104 -17.84 13.85 -3.53
C GLU A 104 -18.43 12.54 -4.09
N LEU A 105 -17.79 11.41 -3.79
CA LEU A 105 -18.23 10.09 -4.26
C LEU A 105 -19.43 9.56 -3.46
N GLU A 106 -19.46 9.80 -2.15
CA GLU A 106 -20.55 9.41 -1.25
C GLU A 106 -20.94 10.57 -0.33
N PRO A 107 -21.74 11.54 -0.81
CA PRO A 107 -22.08 12.76 -0.05
C PRO A 107 -22.97 12.50 1.18
N ASP A 108 -23.72 11.41 1.16
CA ASP A 108 -24.65 11.03 2.21
C ASP A 108 -24.02 10.14 3.28
N ASN A 109 -22.71 9.84 3.17
CA ASN A 109 -22.01 9.03 4.16
C ASN A 109 -21.63 9.88 5.39
N PRO A 110 -22.29 9.68 6.55
CA PRO A 110 -22.05 10.52 7.73
C PRO A 110 -20.64 10.31 8.32
N ALA A 111 -20.03 9.14 8.12
CA ALA A 111 -18.69 8.87 8.62
C ALA A 111 -17.62 9.71 7.91
N TYR A 112 -17.77 9.92 6.59
CA TYR A 112 -16.82 10.75 5.83
C TYR A 112 -16.92 12.22 6.24
N ARG A 113 -18.14 12.71 6.43
CA ARG A 113 -18.38 14.06 6.97
C ARG A 113 -17.78 14.22 8.37
N ALA A 114 -17.99 13.24 9.26
CA ALA A 114 -17.44 13.28 10.61
C ALA A 114 -15.90 13.29 10.62
N ASN A 115 -15.26 12.44 9.81
CA ASN A 115 -13.80 12.41 9.68
C ASN A 115 -13.25 13.74 9.14
N TYR A 116 -13.92 14.34 8.14
CA TYR A 116 -13.54 15.63 7.60
C TYR A 116 -13.63 16.76 8.63
N ILE A 117 -14.72 16.81 9.42
CA ILE A 117 -14.90 17.80 10.49
C ILE A 117 -13.78 17.66 11.52
N ARG A 118 -13.53 16.43 12.00
CA ARG A 118 -12.43 16.14 12.94
C ARG A 118 -11.08 16.60 12.39
N PHE A 119 -10.78 16.27 11.14
CA PHE A 119 -9.55 16.71 10.47
C PHE A 119 -9.41 18.24 10.43
N ARG A 120 -10.49 18.96 10.13
CA ARG A 120 -10.49 20.44 10.07
C ARG A 120 -10.21 21.08 11.43
N GLU A 121 -10.78 20.54 12.50
CA GLU A 121 -10.52 20.99 13.87
C GLU A 121 -9.05 20.81 14.24
N ILE A 122 -8.50 19.63 13.96
CA ILE A 122 -7.07 19.33 14.17
C ILE A 122 -6.22 20.31 13.36
N GLN A 123 -6.45 20.44 12.05
CA GLN A 123 -5.69 21.34 11.19
C GLN A 123 -5.74 22.79 11.69
N GLN A 124 -6.90 23.27 12.13
CA GLN A 124 -7.06 24.63 12.66
C GLN A 124 -6.26 24.83 13.95
N LYS A 125 -6.25 23.83 14.85
CA LYS A 125 -5.45 23.85 16.08
C LYS A 125 -3.97 23.98 15.75
N TYR A 126 -3.43 23.16 14.85
CA TYR A 126 -2.02 23.23 14.44
C TYR A 126 -1.66 24.51 13.68
N ARG A 127 -2.60 25.07 12.89
CA ARG A 127 -2.40 26.38 12.22
C ARG A 127 -2.24 27.53 13.22
N LYS A 128 -2.87 27.45 14.39
CA LYS A 128 -2.75 28.45 15.47
C LYS A 128 -1.49 28.26 16.33
N GLY A 129 -0.62 27.30 15.97
CA GLY A 129 0.54 26.86 16.74
C GLY A 129 0.23 25.59 17.54
N PRO A 130 1.17 24.63 17.64
CA PRO A 130 0.99 23.47 18.51
C PRO A 130 0.81 23.93 19.96
N PRO A 131 0.00 23.24 20.80
CA PRO A 131 0.00 23.52 22.24
C PRO A 131 1.43 23.46 22.77
N ALA A 132 1.81 24.44 23.60
CA ALA A 132 3.15 24.54 24.17
C ALA A 132 3.54 23.18 24.78
N GLY A 133 4.57 22.53 24.22
CA GLY A 133 5.05 21.21 24.64
C GLY A 133 4.70 20.01 23.74
N SER A 134 3.92 20.19 22.66
CA SER A 134 3.54 19.08 21.75
C SER A 134 4.35 19.08 20.44
N SER A 135 5.55 18.50 20.48
CA SER A 135 6.21 17.99 19.26
C SER A 135 5.61 16.67 18.78
N GLU A 136 4.66 16.11 19.53
CA GLU A 136 4.03 14.83 19.22
C GLU A 136 2.96 14.95 18.14
N ASN A 137 3.21 14.24 17.04
CA ASN A 137 2.21 13.90 16.05
C ASN A 137 1.14 13.00 16.72
N PRO A 138 -0.15 13.38 16.73
CA PRO A 138 -1.20 12.67 17.47
C PRO A 138 -1.46 11.25 16.93
N HIS A 139 -0.85 10.90 15.80
CA HIS A 139 -0.90 9.59 15.15
C HIS A 139 0.46 8.86 15.12
N ALA A 140 1.51 9.46 15.67
CA ALA A 140 2.74 8.73 15.97
C ALA A 140 2.45 7.88 17.20
N GLY A 141 2.02 6.63 16.96
CA GLY A 141 2.03 5.63 18.02
C GLY A 141 3.40 5.67 18.70
N SER A 142 3.41 5.69 20.03
CA SER A 142 4.64 5.63 20.82
C SER A 142 5.54 4.54 20.22
N PRO A 143 6.83 4.80 19.94
CA PRO A 143 7.73 3.74 19.52
C PRO A 143 7.63 2.64 20.58
N SER A 144 7.27 1.44 20.14
CA SER A 144 7.13 0.28 21.01
C SER A 144 8.40 0.14 21.84
N SER A 145 8.30 0.40 23.14
CA SER A 145 9.33 0.03 24.10
C SER A 145 9.38 -1.50 24.12
N SER A 146 10.44 -2.06 23.54
CA SER A 146 10.88 -3.45 23.70
C SER A 146 12.35 -3.42 24.09
#